data_AF-A0A815UE19-F1
#
_entry.id   AF-A0A815UE19-F1
#
_cell.length_a   1.000
_cell.length_b   1.000
_cell.length_c   1.000
_cell.angle_alpha   90.00
_cell.angle_beta   90.00
_cell.angle_gamma   90.00
#
_symmetry.space_group_name_H-M   'P 1'
#
loop_
_entity.id
_entity.type
_entity.pdbx_description
1 polymer ?
#
loop_
_entity_poly.entity_id
_entity_poly.type
_entity_poly.pdbx_seq_one_letter_code
_entity_poly.pdbx_strand_id
1 'polypeptide(L)'
;MPSSSSADHELPRMPKIYFQVSSQDSWGRHRTEGYTYIDVPSFPGFYDEELSCWRPRGDSIFNELRQFFIGGSNELEDISYIAIPKQFQSEKNKNPLSRFGFRTVSTGTLNIRLNVIFQSEEIAMEYGKQRGARERHHYGFNAFMSNINATLDAYEHAKRRALEVRESTLQLLTPKVPAYE
;
A
#
# COMPACT_ATOMS: atom_id res chain seq x y z
N MET A 1 -4.73 44.26 0.25
CA MET A 1 -4.55 42.88 -0.26
C MET A 1 -3.13 42.46 0.00
N PRO A 2 -2.86 41.48 0.87
CA PRO A 2 -1.55 40.86 0.90
C PRO A 2 -1.54 39.69 -0.08
N SER A 3 -0.63 39.77 -1.04
CA SER A 3 -0.16 38.66 -1.86
C SER A 3 0.41 37.57 -0.94
N SER A 4 -0.32 36.48 -0.73
CA SER A 4 0.20 35.31 -0.02
C SER A 4 1.00 34.46 -1.00
N SER A 5 2.31 34.43 -0.75
CA SER A 5 3.26 33.44 -1.22
C SER A 5 2.63 32.06 -1.40
N SER A 6 2.89 31.43 -2.54
CA SER A 6 2.73 30.00 -2.75
C SER A 6 3.60 29.24 -1.76
N ALA A 7 3.13 29.10 -0.52
CA ALA A 7 3.63 28.08 0.37
C ALA A 7 3.18 26.76 -0.25
N ASP A 8 4.14 25.89 -0.54
CA ASP A 8 3.90 24.49 -0.85
C ASP A 8 3.19 23.86 0.35
N HIS A 9 1.88 24.03 0.42
CA HIS A 9 1.06 23.48 1.49
C HIS A 9 0.87 22.00 1.19
N GLU A 10 1.83 21.19 1.66
CA GLU A 10 1.63 19.75 1.75
C GLU A 10 0.36 19.48 2.55
N LEU A 11 -0.60 18.80 1.90
CA LEU A 11 -1.83 18.36 2.53
C LEU A 11 -1.54 17.62 3.85
N PRO A 12 -2.19 18.00 4.95
CA PRO A 12 -1.96 17.35 6.23
C PRO A 12 -2.44 15.92 6.14
N ARG A 13 -1.54 14.94 6.30
CA ARG A 13 -1.87 13.52 6.18
C ARG A 13 -3.05 13.13 7.08
N MET A 14 -3.93 12.28 6.55
CA MET A 14 -5.04 11.71 7.31
C MET A 14 -4.58 11.02 8.60
N PRO A 15 -5.33 11.20 9.70
CA PRO A 15 -4.99 10.59 10.98
C PRO A 15 -5.08 9.07 10.87
N LYS A 16 -4.19 8.39 11.61
CA LYS A 16 -4.22 6.94 11.78
C LYS A 16 -4.76 6.61 13.16
N ILE A 17 -5.65 5.63 13.22
CA ILE A 17 -6.16 5.09 14.49
C ILE A 17 -5.58 3.69 14.65
N TYR A 18 -4.97 3.45 15.80
CA TYR A 18 -4.38 2.15 16.15
C TYR A 18 -5.25 1.47 17.19
N PHE A 19 -5.40 0.15 17.06
CA PHE A 19 -6.19 -0.66 17.96
C PHE A 19 -5.33 -1.76 18.56
N GLN A 20 -5.40 -1.88 19.89
CA GLN A 20 -4.95 -3.04 20.64
C GLN A 20 -6.18 -3.72 21.21
N VAL A 21 -6.42 -4.95 20.78
CA VAL A 21 -7.52 -5.79 21.23
C VAL A 21 -6.98 -6.67 22.34
N SER A 22 -7.56 -6.54 23.54
CA SER A 22 -7.16 -7.31 24.71
C SER A 22 -8.36 -8.04 25.31
N SER A 23 -8.13 -9.26 25.79
CA SER A 23 -9.12 -10.06 26.52
C SER A 23 -8.75 -10.14 27.99
N GLN A 24 -9.75 -10.34 28.85
CA GLN A 24 -9.57 -10.67 30.25
C GLN A 24 -10.29 -11.99 30.55
N ASP A 25 -9.59 -12.92 31.20
CA ASP A 25 -10.19 -14.19 31.60
C ASP A 25 -10.88 -14.14 32.97
N SER A 26 -11.58 -15.22 33.33
CA SER A 26 -12.29 -15.33 34.61
C SER A 26 -11.37 -15.32 35.85
N TRP A 27 -10.05 -15.48 35.66
CA TRP A 27 -9.05 -15.37 36.71
C TRP A 27 -8.40 -13.97 36.74
N GLY A 28 -8.93 -13.01 35.96
CA GLY A 28 -8.47 -11.63 35.91
C GLY A 28 -7.20 -11.41 35.08
N ARG A 29 -6.73 -12.43 34.34
CA ARG A 29 -5.52 -12.32 33.52
C ARG A 29 -5.83 -11.60 32.21
N HIS A 30 -5.00 -10.62 31.87
CA HIS A 30 -5.11 -9.85 30.64
C HIS A 30 -4.22 -10.44 29.56
N ARG A 31 -4.70 -10.46 28.32
CA ARG A 31 -3.96 -11.00 27.16
C ARG A 31 -4.16 -10.06 25.99
N THR A 32 -3.10 -9.77 25.25
CA THR A 32 -3.23 -9.09 23.96
C THR A 32 -3.62 -10.11 22.88
N GLU A 33 -4.83 -9.97 22.35
CA GLU A 33 -5.38 -10.83 21.30
C GLU A 33 -4.96 -10.36 19.91
N GLY A 34 -4.80 -9.06 19.71
CA GLY A 34 -4.44 -8.56 18.39
C GLY A 34 -4.22 -7.07 18.31
N TYR A 35 -3.63 -6.70 17.20
CA TYR A 35 -3.28 -5.36 16.82
C TYR A 35 -3.81 -5.12 15.40
N THR A 36 -4.33 -3.92 15.18
CA THR A 36 -4.70 -3.46 13.83
C THR A 36 -4.68 -1.94 13.78
N TYR A 37 -4.83 -1.38 12.59
CA TYR A 37 -4.92 0.07 12.40
C TYR A 37 -5.81 0.39 11.21
N ILE A 38 -6.34 1.62 11.20
CA ILE A 38 -7.04 2.18 10.05
C ILE A 38 -6.61 3.62 9.82
N ASP A 39 -6.50 3.99 8.55
CA ASP A 39 -6.34 5.38 8.15
C ASP A 39 -7.72 6.00 8.04
N VAL A 40 -7.95 7.13 8.71
CA VAL A 40 -9.24 7.81 8.62
C VAL A 40 -9.51 8.15 7.15
N PRO A 41 -10.68 7.77 6.62
CA PRO A 41 -11.03 8.04 5.23
C PRO A 41 -10.84 9.51 4.88
N SER A 42 -10.23 9.76 3.73
CA SER A 42 -9.98 11.12 3.26
C SER A 42 -11.22 11.81 2.71
N PHE A 43 -12.41 11.28 2.97
CA PHE A 43 -13.68 11.83 2.51
C PHE A 43 -14.69 11.77 3.64
N PRO A 44 -15.57 12.78 3.72
CA PRO A 44 -16.68 12.72 4.64
C PRO A 44 -17.66 11.63 4.20
N GLY A 45 -18.22 10.92 5.17
CA GLY A 45 -19.12 9.81 4.89
C GLY A 45 -19.26 8.84 6.06
N PHE A 46 -20.07 7.81 5.80
CA PHE A 46 -20.26 6.66 6.67
C PHE A 46 -19.46 5.49 6.11
N TYR A 47 -18.70 4.82 6.96
CA TYR A 47 -17.86 3.68 6.61
C TYR A 47 -18.11 2.55 7.61
N ASP A 48 -18.21 1.33 7.10
CA ASP A 48 -18.28 0.09 7.88
C ASP A 48 -17.16 -0.81 7.36
N GLU A 49 -16.10 -0.98 8.17
CA GLU A 49 -14.84 -1.56 7.76
C GLU A 49 -14.51 -2.77 8.63
N GLU A 50 -14.14 -3.88 7.99
CA GLU A 50 -13.66 -5.09 8.66
C GLU A 50 -12.14 -5.11 8.63
N LEU A 51 -11.52 -4.99 9.79
CA LEU A 51 -10.07 -4.92 9.93
C LEU A 51 -9.50 -6.23 10.45
N SER A 52 -8.64 -6.87 9.67
CA SER A 52 -7.90 -8.04 10.15
C SER A 52 -6.93 -7.67 11.27
N CYS A 53 -6.96 -8.44 12.35
CA CYS A 53 -6.08 -8.32 13.49
C CYS A 53 -4.97 -9.36 13.43
N TRP A 54 -3.81 -8.99 13.96
CA TRP A 54 -2.68 -9.88 14.14
C TRP A 54 -1.97 -9.60 15.46
N ARG A 55 -1.25 -10.59 16.00
CA ARG A 55 -0.40 -10.43 17.18
C ARG A 55 1.01 -10.96 16.92
N PRO A 56 2.03 -10.46 17.64
CA PRO A 56 3.36 -11.05 17.59
C PRO A 56 3.32 -12.50 18.10
N ARG A 57 4.04 -13.38 17.41
CA ARG A 57 4.24 -14.77 17.81
C ARG A 57 5.66 -14.93 18.31
N GLY A 58 5.80 -15.50 19.49
CA GLY A 58 7.12 -15.84 20.01
C GLY A 58 7.79 -16.97 19.23
N ASP A 59 9.12 -17.03 19.27
CA ASP A 59 9.87 -18.07 18.54
C ASP A 59 9.71 -19.47 19.13
N SER A 60 9.43 -19.55 20.43
CA SER A 60 9.26 -20.80 21.15
C SER A 60 7.80 -21.10 21.51
N ILE A 61 7.46 -22.39 21.52
CA ILE A 61 6.16 -22.88 21.99
C ILE A 61 5.88 -22.51 23.45
N PHE A 62 6.94 -22.29 24.25
CA PHE A 62 6.81 -21.82 25.63
C PHE A 62 6.07 -20.48 25.74
N ASN A 63 6.16 -19.62 24.72
CA ASN A 63 5.46 -18.33 24.72
C ASN A 63 3.95 -18.52 24.60
N GLU A 64 3.50 -19.44 23.74
CA GLU A 64 2.08 -19.78 23.60
C GLU A 64 1.55 -20.47 24.87
N LEU A 65 2.35 -21.37 25.47
CA LEU A 65 2.01 -22.01 26.75
C LEU A 65 1.91 -20.97 27.89
N ARG A 66 2.84 -20.02 27.96
CA ARG A 66 2.81 -18.93 28.94
C ARG A 66 1.59 -18.04 28.75
N GLN A 67 1.24 -17.72 27.50
CA GLN A 67 0.03 -16.98 27.19
C GLN A 67 -1.22 -17.75 27.63
N PHE A 68 -1.26 -19.06 27.39
CA PHE A 68 -2.41 -19.89 27.76
C PHE A 68 -2.56 -20.03 29.29
N PHE A 69 -1.49 -20.46 29.97
CA PHE A 69 -1.53 -20.84 31.39
C PHE A 69 -1.32 -19.71 32.37
N ILE A 70 -0.58 -18.67 31.99
CA ILE A 70 -0.21 -17.56 32.90
C ILE A 70 -0.84 -16.25 32.43
N GLY A 71 -1.24 -16.15 31.16
CA GLY A 71 -1.73 -14.91 30.57
C GLY A 71 -0.61 -13.98 30.10
N GLY A 72 0.64 -14.46 30.00
CA GLY A 72 1.71 -13.63 29.46
C GLY A 72 1.66 -13.57 27.93
N SER A 73 1.27 -12.44 27.35
CA SER A 73 1.34 -12.18 25.91
C SER A 73 2.63 -11.45 25.51
N ASN A 74 3.13 -11.72 24.30
CA ASN A 74 4.12 -10.85 23.68
C ASN A 74 3.42 -9.58 23.21
N GLU A 75 3.97 -8.43 23.55
CA GLU A 75 3.39 -7.12 23.25
C GLU A 75 4.38 -6.28 22.45
N LEU A 76 3.84 -5.35 21.67
CA LEU A 76 4.65 -4.36 20.97
C LEU A 76 5.13 -3.31 21.99
N GLU A 77 6.39 -2.93 21.91
CA GLU A 77 6.93 -1.81 22.70
C GLU A 77 6.24 -0.49 22.32
N ASP A 78 5.98 -0.30 21.03
CA ASP A 78 5.20 0.81 20.49
C ASP A 78 4.15 0.30 19.50
N ILE A 79 2.89 0.66 19.75
CA ILE A 79 1.75 0.34 18.90
C ILE A 79 1.90 0.92 17.47
N SER A 80 2.72 1.96 17.29
CA SER A 80 2.96 2.57 15.97
C SER A 80 3.65 1.61 14.98
N TYR A 81 4.37 0.60 15.48
CA TYR A 81 5.03 -0.44 14.67
C TYR A 81 4.06 -1.33 13.89
N ILE A 82 2.76 -1.29 14.21
CA ILE A 82 1.74 -1.98 13.42
C ILE A 82 1.66 -1.38 12.00
N ALA A 83 1.86 -0.06 11.91
CA ALA A 83 2.01 0.64 10.65
C ALA A 83 3.49 0.97 10.40
N ILE A 84 3.77 1.79 9.39
CA ILE A 84 5.09 2.41 9.29
C ILE A 84 5.09 3.60 10.27
N PRO A 85 5.97 3.62 11.30
CA PRO A 85 6.06 4.73 12.22
C PRO A 85 6.49 6.02 11.50
N LYS A 86 6.11 7.17 12.04
CA LYS A 86 6.44 8.49 11.46
C LYS A 86 7.95 8.70 11.27
N GLN A 87 8.76 8.12 12.17
CA GLN A 87 10.23 8.21 12.14
C GLN A 87 10.85 7.61 10.88
N PHE A 88 10.21 6.60 10.29
CA PHE A 88 10.66 5.87 9.11
C PHE A 88 9.99 6.34 7.81
N GLN A 89 9.14 7.38 7.88
CA GLN A 89 8.40 7.91 6.71
C GLN A 89 9.00 9.19 6.14
N SER A 90 10.00 9.79 6.80
CA SER A 90 10.62 11.02 6.31
C SER A 90 11.58 10.71 5.16
N GLU A 91 11.44 11.44 4.04
CA GLU A 91 12.38 11.37 2.91
C GLU A 91 13.84 11.66 3.32
N LYS A 92 14.02 12.39 4.43
CA LYS A 92 15.33 12.75 4.97
C LYS A 92 16.00 11.63 5.75
N ASN A 93 15.25 10.63 6.23
CA ASN A 93 15.79 9.55 7.05
C ASN A 93 15.54 8.20 6.35
N LYS A 94 16.47 7.84 5.45
CA LYS A 94 16.39 6.64 4.61
C LYS A 94 16.76 5.33 5.33
N ASN A 95 16.75 5.30 6.66
CA ASN A 95 17.00 4.04 7.35
C ASN A 95 15.81 3.09 7.12
N PRO A 96 16.02 1.92 6.50
CA PRO A 96 14.93 0.97 6.28
C PRO A 96 14.48 0.39 7.63
N LEU A 97 13.16 0.36 7.87
CA LEU A 97 12.60 -0.38 9.00
C LEU A 97 12.74 -1.88 8.73
N SER A 98 13.72 -2.52 9.36
CA SER A 98 13.89 -3.97 9.28
C SER A 98 12.80 -4.66 10.10
N ARG A 99 12.04 -5.54 9.47
CA ARG A 99 11.09 -6.47 10.12
C ARG A 99 11.59 -7.90 10.12
N PHE A 100 12.87 -8.11 9.81
CA PHE A 100 13.44 -9.44 9.72
C PHE A 100 13.37 -10.16 11.07
N GLY A 101 12.94 -11.43 11.04
CA GLY A 101 12.75 -12.23 12.26
C GLY A 101 11.44 -11.94 13.01
N PHE A 102 10.69 -10.91 12.66
CA PHE A 102 9.41 -10.61 13.30
C PHE A 102 8.32 -11.57 12.81
N ARG A 103 7.81 -12.41 13.70
CA ARG A 103 6.77 -13.40 13.40
C ARG A 103 5.43 -12.91 13.93
N THR A 104 4.39 -13.06 13.14
CA THR A 104 3.02 -12.69 13.50
C THR A 104 2.07 -13.86 13.28
N VAL A 105 0.94 -13.82 13.98
CA VAL A 105 -0.19 -14.73 13.81
C VAL A 105 -1.44 -13.90 13.64
N SER A 106 -2.28 -14.25 12.67
CA SER A 106 -3.61 -13.66 12.53
C SER A 106 -4.55 -14.25 13.58
N THR A 107 -5.30 -13.39 14.26
CA THR A 107 -6.14 -13.80 15.40
C THR A 107 -7.64 -13.61 15.17
N GLY A 108 -8.06 -12.61 14.40
CA GLY A 108 -9.47 -12.35 14.15
C GLY A 108 -9.69 -11.06 13.36
N THR A 109 -10.93 -10.58 13.38
CA THR A 109 -11.33 -9.34 12.70
C THR A 109 -12.02 -8.37 13.67
N LEU A 110 -11.79 -7.08 13.44
CA LEU A 110 -12.36 -5.96 14.19
C LEU A 110 -13.26 -5.16 13.24
N ASN A 111 -14.55 -5.19 13.48
CA ASN A 111 -15.53 -4.41 12.71
C ASN A 111 -15.65 -3.01 13.29
N ILE A 112 -15.41 -1.99 12.47
CA ILE A 112 -15.41 -0.59 12.87
C ILE A 112 -16.33 0.21 11.98
N ARG A 113 -17.20 0.99 12.64
CA ARG A 113 -18.04 1.98 11.98
C ARG A 113 -17.47 3.38 12.20
N LEU A 114 -17.20 4.11 11.13
CA LEU A 114 -16.67 5.46 11.16
C LEU A 114 -17.63 6.43 10.50
N ASN A 115 -17.89 7.55 11.19
CA ASN A 115 -18.57 8.71 10.62
C ASN A 115 -17.55 9.84 10.51
N VAL A 116 -17.21 10.23 9.28
CA VAL A 116 -16.21 11.24 9.00
C VAL A 116 -16.89 12.51 8.54
N ILE A 117 -16.53 13.64 9.16
CA ILE A 117 -17.01 14.98 8.81
C ILE A 117 -15.79 15.88 8.73
N PHE A 118 -15.70 16.69 7.67
CA PHE A 118 -14.66 17.71 7.53
C PHE A 118 -15.22 19.08 7.83
N GLN A 119 -14.51 19.82 8.68
CA GLN A 119 -14.89 21.19 9.03
C GLN A 119 -14.35 22.21 8.02
N SER A 120 -13.15 21.97 7.47
CA SER A 120 -12.53 22.88 6.50
C SER A 120 -12.93 22.47 5.07
N GLU A 121 -13.53 23.42 4.35
CA GLU A 121 -13.90 23.26 2.95
C GLU A 121 -12.68 23.09 2.04
N GLU A 122 -11.60 23.83 2.30
CA GLU A 122 -10.36 23.77 1.52
C GLU A 122 -9.73 22.38 1.58
N ILE A 123 -9.60 21.82 2.77
CA ILE A 123 -9.07 20.46 2.99
C ILE A 123 -9.99 19.43 2.33
N ALA A 124 -11.31 19.59 2.47
CA ALA A 124 -12.28 18.67 1.87
C ALA A 124 -12.22 18.66 0.34
N MET A 125 -12.12 19.84 -0.29
CA MET A 125 -11.99 19.97 -1.74
C MET A 125 -10.71 19.35 -2.25
N GLU A 126 -9.61 19.55 -1.53
CA GLU A 126 -8.30 19.13 -1.98
C GLU A 126 -8.12 17.60 -1.90
N TYR A 127 -8.62 16.98 -0.83
CA TYR A 127 -8.78 15.53 -0.79
C TYR A 127 -9.75 15.02 -1.86
N GLY A 128 -10.86 15.74 -2.11
CA GLY A 128 -11.82 15.52 -3.20
C GLY A 128 -11.18 15.37 -4.59
N LYS A 129 -10.23 16.24 -4.93
CA LYS A 129 -9.50 16.20 -6.22
C LYS A 129 -8.71 14.90 -6.40
N GLN A 130 -8.12 14.37 -5.32
CA GLN A 130 -7.39 13.09 -5.35
C GLN A 130 -8.30 11.89 -5.62
N ARG A 131 -9.57 11.95 -5.21
CA ARG A 131 -10.59 10.93 -5.52
C ARG A 131 -10.83 10.81 -7.01
N GLY A 132 -11.05 11.94 -7.68
CA GLY A 132 -11.29 11.96 -9.12
C GLY A 132 -10.14 11.35 -9.90
N ALA A 133 -8.90 11.46 -9.42
CA ALA A 133 -7.75 10.78 -10.00
C ALA A 133 -7.74 9.27 -9.71
N ARG A 134 -8.05 8.83 -8.48
CA ARG A 134 -8.06 7.41 -8.07
C ARG A 134 -9.26 6.61 -8.61
N GLU A 135 -10.47 7.16 -8.59
CA GLU A 135 -11.68 6.50 -9.12
C GLU A 135 -11.64 6.36 -10.64
N ARG A 136 -10.93 7.26 -11.36
CA ARG A 136 -10.62 7.08 -12.78
C ARG A 136 -9.86 5.79 -13.07
N HIS A 137 -9.12 5.24 -12.11
CA HIS A 137 -8.44 3.95 -12.24
C HIS A 137 -9.30 2.76 -11.78
N HIS A 138 -10.38 2.98 -11.01
CA HIS A 138 -11.21 1.89 -10.48
C HIS A 138 -12.30 1.43 -11.47
N TYR A 139 -12.71 2.28 -12.42
CA TYR A 139 -13.54 1.85 -13.55
C TYR A 139 -12.66 1.29 -14.68
N GLY A 140 -12.43 -0.03 -14.62
CA GLY A 140 -11.51 -0.82 -15.44
C GLY A 140 -11.76 -0.91 -16.95
N PHE A 141 -12.44 0.05 -17.57
CA PHE A 141 -12.55 0.13 -19.05
C PHE A 141 -11.41 0.95 -19.68
N ASN A 142 -11.00 2.05 -19.05
CA ASN A 142 -9.95 2.92 -19.61
C ASN A 142 -8.53 2.36 -19.43
N ALA A 143 -8.26 1.65 -18.33
CA ALA A 143 -6.98 0.95 -18.12
C ALA A 143 -6.79 -0.22 -19.11
N PHE A 144 -7.89 -0.87 -19.53
CA PHE A 144 -7.87 -1.87 -20.60
C PHE A 144 -7.53 -1.25 -21.96
N MET A 145 -8.17 -0.13 -22.30
CA MET A 145 -7.92 0.58 -23.58
C MET A 145 -6.50 1.13 -23.69
N SER A 146 -5.93 1.71 -22.62
CA SER A 146 -4.55 2.20 -22.63
C SER A 146 -3.53 1.06 -22.80
N ASN A 147 -3.80 -0.08 -22.17
CA ASN A 147 -2.97 -1.28 -22.33
C ASN A 147 -3.06 -1.84 -23.75
N ILE A 148 -4.25 -1.88 -24.37
CA ILE A 148 -4.42 -2.34 -25.76
C ILE A 148 -3.57 -1.49 -26.70
N ASN A 149 -3.70 -0.17 -26.65
CA ASN A 149 -2.96 0.71 -27.56
C ASN A 149 -1.45 0.55 -27.36
N ALA A 150 -0.98 0.48 -26.11
CA ALA A 150 0.43 0.25 -25.82
C ALA A 150 0.93 -1.13 -26.33
N THR A 151 0.11 -2.19 -26.20
CA THR A 151 0.47 -3.52 -26.72
C THR A 151 0.44 -3.59 -28.24
N LEU A 152 -0.47 -2.88 -28.90
CA LEU A 152 -0.53 -2.80 -30.36
C LEU A 152 0.67 -2.05 -30.91
N ASP A 153 1.03 -0.90 -30.34
CA ASP A 153 2.22 -0.14 -30.71
C ASP A 153 3.50 -0.98 -30.53
N ALA A 154 3.60 -1.70 -29.40
CA ALA A 154 4.73 -2.59 -29.14
C ALA A 154 4.81 -3.75 -30.16
N TYR A 155 3.66 -4.33 -30.53
CA TYR A 155 3.58 -5.39 -31.53
C TYR A 155 3.97 -4.88 -32.92
N GLU A 156 3.46 -3.73 -33.34
CA GLU A 156 3.79 -3.12 -34.62
C GLU A 156 5.28 -2.77 -34.72
N HIS A 157 5.83 -2.23 -33.63
CA HIS A 157 7.24 -1.91 -33.53
C HIS A 157 8.12 -3.16 -33.59
N ALA A 158 7.73 -4.24 -32.89
CA ALA A 158 8.43 -5.52 -32.95
C ALA A 158 8.37 -6.14 -34.36
N LYS A 159 7.21 -6.09 -35.00
CA LYS A 159 7.01 -6.59 -36.37
C LYS A 159 7.88 -5.86 -37.38
N ARG A 160 7.98 -4.52 -37.29
CA ARG A 160 8.83 -3.71 -38.19
C ARG A 160 10.29 -4.11 -38.08
N ARG A 161 10.82 -4.23 -36.86
CA ARG A 161 12.20 -4.68 -36.62
C ARG A 161 12.46 -6.09 -37.17
N ALA A 162 11.53 -7.01 -37.01
CA ALA A 162 11.68 -8.37 -37.53
C ALA A 162 11.76 -8.40 -39.06
N LEU A 163 10.99 -7.54 -39.75
CA LEU A 163 11.04 -7.40 -41.20
C LEU A 163 12.35 -6.79 -41.69
N GLU A 164 12.85 -5.75 -41.02
CA GLU A 164 14.15 -5.14 -41.34
C GLU A 164 15.31 -6.15 -41.20
N VAL A 165 15.30 -6.97 -40.13
CA VAL A 165 16.27 -8.05 -39.95
C VAL A 165 16.15 -9.10 -41.06
N ARG A 166 14.93 -9.44 -41.47
CA ARG A 166 14.70 -10.36 -42.59
C ARG A 166 15.21 -9.79 -43.92
N GLU A 167 14.98 -8.52 -44.20
CA GLU A 167 15.43 -7.89 -45.45
C GLU A 167 16.95 -7.76 -45.50
N SER A 168 17.58 -7.33 -44.41
CA SER A 168 19.03 -7.26 -44.29
C SER A 168 19.70 -8.63 -44.41
N THR A 169 19.11 -9.68 -43.81
CA THR A 169 19.62 -11.06 -43.99
C THR A 169 19.47 -11.55 -45.43
N LEU A 170 18.38 -11.22 -46.11
CA LEU A 170 18.20 -11.58 -47.53
C LEU A 170 19.23 -10.89 -48.44
N GLN A 171 19.57 -9.62 -48.17
CA GLN A 171 20.63 -8.90 -48.91
C GLN A 171 22.01 -9.53 -48.73
N LEU A 172 22.29 -10.07 -47.54
CA LEU A 172 23.55 -10.79 -47.26
C LEU A 172 23.60 -12.14 -47.98
N LEU A 173 22.45 -12.78 -48.21
CA LEU A 173 22.34 -14.09 -48.85
C LEU A 173 22.28 -14.00 -50.38
N THR A 174 22.00 -12.83 -50.96
CA THR A 174 22.09 -12.65 -52.42
C THR A 174 23.56 -12.55 -52.87
N PRO A 175 24.09 -13.52 -53.64
CA PRO A 175 25.46 -13.46 -54.10
C PRO A 175 25.63 -12.31 -55.10
N LYS A 176 26.60 -11.43 -54.84
CA LYS A 176 27.02 -10.40 -55.80
C LYS A 176 27.58 -11.09 -57.04
N VAL A 177 26.87 -11.03 -58.16
CA VAL A 177 27.42 -11.41 -59.47
C VAL A 177 28.38 -10.31 -59.90
N PRO A 178 29.69 -10.58 -60.07
CA PRO A 178 30.62 -9.57 -60.56
C PRO A 178 30.35 -9.29 -62.05
N ALA A 179 30.16 -8.01 -62.39
CA ALA A 179 30.15 -7.57 -63.77
C ALA A 179 31.55 -7.72 -64.36
N TYR A 180 31.68 -8.50 -65.44
CA TYR A 180 32.89 -8.60 -66.24
C TYR A 180 32.85 -7.50 -67.30
N GLU A 181 33.87 -6.63 -67.32
CA GLU A 181 34.27 -5.81 -68.47
C GLU A 181 35.78 -5.93 -68.64
#